data_AF-I0V8I9-F1
#
_entry.id   AF-I0V8I9-F1
#
_cell.length_a   1.000
_cell.length_b   1.000
_cell.length_c   1.000
_cell.angle_alpha   90.00
_cell.angle_beta   90.00
_cell.angle_gamma   90.00
#
_symmetry.space_group_name_H-M   'P 1'
#
loop_
_entity.id
_entity.type
_entity.pdbx_description
1 polymer ?
#
loop_
_entity_poly.entity_id
_entity_poly.type
_entity_poly.pdbx_seq_one_letter_code
_entity_poly.pdbx_strand_id
1 'polypeptide(L)' 'MSRGPHRELLVLDAGESRDYEPDAWAGLLVVVATGELELETVHGQRQRFAHGSVLTLAGLPLRALRASAPTTLITVGLR' A
#
# COMPACT_ATOMS: atom_id res chain seq x y z
N MET A 1 -21.95 -15.25 -13.91
CA MET A 1 -22.09 -13.90 -13.32
C MET A 1 -20.70 -13.47 -12.88
N SER A 2 -20.07 -12.52 -13.56
CA SER A 2 -18.78 -11.98 -13.12
C SER A 2 -19.04 -11.09 -11.89
N ARG A 3 -18.37 -11.37 -10.77
CA ARG A 3 -18.43 -10.50 -9.59
C ARG A 3 -17.47 -9.34 -9.80
N GLY A 4 -17.95 -8.12 -9.52
CA GLY A 4 -17.15 -6.90 -9.68
C GLY A 4 -15.98 -6.80 -8.69
N PRO A 5 -15.12 -5.78 -8.86
CA PRO A 5 -14.00 -5.54 -7.96
C PRO A 5 -14.46 -5.24 -6.52
N HIS A 6 -13.63 -5.60 -5.55
CA HIS A 6 -13.82 -5.22 -4.15
C HIS A 6 -12.81 -4.14 -3.77
N ARG A 7 -13.16 -3.32 -2.77
CA ARG A 7 -12.27 -2.30 -2.21
C ARG A 7 -12.28 -2.34 -0.70
N GLU A 8 -11.13 -2.06 -0.10
CA GLU A 8 -10.98 -1.95 1.35
C GLU A 8 -10.20 -0.68 1.70
N LEU A 9 -10.44 -0.17 2.90
CA LEU A 9 -9.71 0.98 3.45
C LEU A 9 -8.67 0.49 4.43
N LEU A 10 -7.44 0.92 4.24
CA LEU A 10 -6.36 0.73 5.18
C LEU A 10 -5.89 2.10 5.67
N VAL A 11 -5.97 2.32 6.98
CA VAL A 11 -5.46 3.53 7.62
C VAL A 11 -4.16 3.18 8.33
N LEU A 12 -3.14 4.01 8.10
CA LEU A 12 -1.89 4.00 8.83
C LEU A 12 -1.81 5.26 9.69
N ASP A 13 -1.56 5.09 10.99
CA ASP A 13 -1.37 6.20 11.91
C ASP A 13 -0.05 6.94 11.65
N ALA A 14 0.08 8.14 12.22
CA ALA A 14 1.32 8.91 12.15
C ALA A 14 2.49 8.13 12.78
N GLY A 15 3.53 7.87 11.99
CA GLY A 15 4.68 7.09 12.41
C GLY A 15 4.46 5.57 12.35
N GLU A 16 3.28 5.09 11.93
CA GLU A 16 3.03 3.65 11.79
C GLU A 16 3.95 3.05 10.73
N SER A 17 4.46 1.86 11.05
CA SER A 17 5.22 1.00 10.16
C SER A 17 4.59 -0.37 10.18
N ARG A 18 4.33 -0.93 9.01
CA ARG A 18 3.82 -2.28 8.84
C ARG A 18 4.79 -3.10 8.01
N ASP A 19 5.11 -4.29 8.50
CA ASP A 19 5.92 -5.24 7.75
C ASP A 19 5.18 -5.67 6.48
N TYR A 20 5.94 -5.85 5.40
CA TYR A 20 5.38 -6.28 4.13
C TYR A 20 5.21 -7.80 4.09
N GLU A 21 3.97 -8.25 3.95
CA GLU A 21 3.60 -9.65 3.72
C GLU A 21 3.15 -9.83 2.27
N PRO A 22 3.93 -10.47 1.39
CA PRO A 22 3.67 -10.50 -0.05
C PRO A 22 2.26 -10.99 -0.43
N ASP A 23 1.78 -12.03 0.23
CA ASP A 23 0.50 -12.68 -0.09
C ASP A 23 -0.71 -11.78 0.21
N ALA A 24 -0.59 -10.87 1.18
CA ALA A 24 -1.65 -9.91 1.52
C ALA A 24 -1.88 -8.86 0.42
N TRP A 25 -0.92 -8.68 -0.49
CA TRP A 25 -0.95 -7.66 -1.54
C TRP A 25 -1.10 -8.23 -2.96
N ALA A 26 -1.09 -9.56 -3.09
CA ALA A 26 -1.23 -10.22 -4.37
C ALA A 26 -2.57 -9.87 -5.03
N GLY A 27 -2.51 -9.38 -6.27
CA GLY A 27 -3.72 -9.01 -7.04
C GLY A 27 -4.40 -7.71 -6.60
N LEU A 28 -3.77 -6.91 -5.73
CA LEU A 28 -4.31 -5.63 -5.28
C LEU A 28 -3.63 -4.43 -5.98
N LEU A 29 -4.44 -3.46 -6.38
CA LEU A 29 -4.02 -2.09 -6.64
C LEU A 29 -4.16 -1.26 -5.37
N VAL A 30 -3.18 -0.42 -5.09
CA VAL A 30 -3.17 0.47 -3.92
C VAL A 30 -3.22 1.91 -4.41
N VAL A 31 -4.19 2.67 -3.91
CA VAL A 31 -4.30 4.12 -4.14
C VAL A 31 -3.98 4.84 -2.83
N VAL A 32 -3.05 5.79 -2.87
CA VAL A 32 -2.81 6.70 -1.74
C VAL A 32 -3.95 7.73 -1.74
N ALA A 33 -4.96 7.50 -0.92
CA ALA A 33 -6.18 8.31 -0.88
C ALA A 33 -5.98 9.61 -0.10
N THR A 34 -5.15 9.60 0.95
CA THR A 34 -4.71 10.79 1.70
C THR A 34 -3.32 10.55 2.29
N GLY A 35 -2.57 11.62 2.53
CA GLY A 35 -1.22 11.53 3.10
C GLY A 35 -0.14 11.11 2.08
N GLU A 36 0.91 10.47 2.60
CA GLU A 36 2.05 10.00 1.82
C GLU A 36 2.50 8.63 2.33
N LEU A 37 2.60 7.66 1.42
CA LEU A 37 3.08 6.32 1.70
C LEU A 37 4.58 6.23 1.38
N GLU A 38 5.38 5.79 2.35
CA GLU A 38 6.78 5.46 2.12
C GLU A 38 6.93 3.93 2.07
N LEU A 39 7.55 3.44 1.00
CA LEU A 39 7.90 2.03 0.82
C LEU A 39 9.39 1.84 1.10
N GLU A 40 9.72 0.93 2.00
CA GLU A 40 11.10 0.50 2.27
C GLU A 40 11.35 -0.85 1.59
N THR A 41 12.44 -0.96 0.83
CA THR A 41 12.87 -2.23 0.22
C THR A 41 13.72 -3.06 1.18
N VAL A 42 13.88 -4.35 0.89
CA VAL A 42 14.81 -5.24 1.62
C VAL A 42 16.28 -4.78 1.53
N HIS A 43 16.60 -3.92 0.56
CA HIS A 43 17.92 -3.30 0.39
C HIS A 43 18.03 -1.94 1.10
N GLY A 44 17.02 -1.55 1.89
CA GLY A 44 17.00 -0.30 2.67
C GLY A 44 16.68 0.95 1.85
N GLN A 45 16.40 0.83 0.55
CA GLN A 45 15.96 1.97 -0.25
C GLN A 45 14.56 2.38 0.16
N ARG A 46 14.29 3.69 0.15
CA ARG A 46 12.99 4.25 0.53
C ARG A 46 12.46 5.13 -0.59
N GLN A 47 11.20 4.96 -0.92
CA GLN A 47 10.52 5.80 -1.89
C GLN A 47 9.15 6.21 -1.39
N ARG A 48 8.83 7.49 -1.59
CA ARG A 48 7.58 8.11 -1.16
C ARG A 48 6.62 8.28 -2.31
N PHE A 49 5.34 8.13 -1.99
CA PHE A 49 4.24 8.22 -2.92
C PHE A 49 3.13 9.06 -2.29
N ALA A 50 2.88 10.22 -2.89
CA ALA A 50 1.89 11.18 -2.40
C ALA A 50 0.46 10.79 -2.82
N HIS A 51 -0.51 11.51 -2.27
CA HIS A 51 -1.92 11.49 -2.66
C HIS A 51 -2.12 11.35 -4.19
N GLY A 52 -2.99 10.42 -4.58
CA GLY A 52 -3.32 10.13 -5.98
C GLY A 52 -2.39 9.14 -6.66
N SER A 53 -1.29 8.74 -6.02
CA SER A 53 -0.42 7.67 -6.53
C SER A 53 -1.17 6.34 -6.56
N VAL A 54 -0.99 5.59 -7.66
CA VAL A 54 -1.55 4.25 -7.86
C VAL A 54 -0.39 3.27 -8.01
N LEU A 55 -0.40 2.21 -7.21
CA LEU A 55 0.72 1.28 -7.05
C LEU A 55 0.24 -0.18 -7.15
N THR A 56 1.15 -1.05 -7.59
CA THR A 56 1.07 -2.49 -7.34
C THR A 56 2.18 -2.83 -6.36
N LEU A 57 1.86 -3.44 -5.22
CA LEU A 57 2.91 -3.85 -4.27
C LEU A 57 3.40 -5.27 -4.51
N ALA A 58 2.65 -6.07 -5.28
CA ALA A 58 3.04 -7.45 -5.61
C ALA A 58 4.33 -7.50 -6.43
N GLY A 59 5.20 -8.47 -6.12
CA GLY A 59 6.46 -8.70 -6.83
C GLY A 59 7.56 -7.68 -6.54
N LEU A 60 7.31 -6.70 -5.66
CA LEU A 60 8.32 -5.74 -5.23
C LEU A 60 9.12 -6.32 -4.04
N PRO A 61 10.44 -6.07 -3.97
CA PRO A 61 11.28 -6.53 -2.88
C PRO A 61 11.12 -5.61 -1.66
N LEU A 62 9.91 -5.49 -1.13
CA LEU A 62 9.57 -4.61 -0.02
C LEU A 62 9.84 -5.29 1.32
N ARG A 63 10.20 -4.46 2.29
CA ARG A 63 10.34 -4.82 3.70
C ARG A 63 9.19 -4.25 4.52
N ALA A 64 8.83 -2.98 4.29
CA ALA A 64 7.83 -2.30 5.10
C ALA A 64 7.10 -1.20 4.33
N LEU A 65 5.87 -0.94 4.76
CA LEU A 65 5.09 0.25 4.45
C LEU A 65 5.15 1.18 5.65
N ARG A 66 5.36 2.47 5.42
CA ARG A 66 5.50 3.47 6.48
C ARG A 66 4.68 4.71 6.18
N ALA A 67 4.16 5.32 7.24
CA ALA A 67 3.44 6.58 7.18
C ALA A 67 4.12 7.60 8.12
N SER A 68 4.64 8.70 7.57
CA SER A 68 5.24 9.78 8.38
C SER A 68 4.19 10.69 9.03
N ALA A 69 2.99 10.71 8.45
CA ALA A 69 1.78 11.38 8.92
C ALA A 69 0.57 10.46 8.62
N PRO A 70 -0.62 10.70 9.19
CA PRO A 70 -1.78 9.84 8.96
C PRO A 70 -2.04 9.66 7.46
N THR A 71 -2.09 8.40 7.03
CA THR A 71 -2.12 8.04 5.61
C THR A 71 -3.22 7.01 5.38
N THR A 72 -4.11 7.30 4.43
CA THR A 72 -5.18 6.37 4.04
C THR A 72 -4.89 5.78 2.68
N LEU A 73 -4.97 4.46 2.61
CA LEU A 73 -4.85 3.68 1.39
C LEU A 73 -6.21 3.07 1.04
N ILE A 74 -6.55 3.09 -0.24
CA ILE A 74 -7.62 2.27 -0.79
C ILE A 74 -6.97 1.11 -1.53
N THR A 75 -7.28 -0.11 -1.12
CA THR A 75 -6.92 -1.31 -1.87
C THR A 75 -8.08 -1.69 -2.79
N VAL A 76 -7.78 -2.13 -4.01
CA VAL A 76 -8.77 -2.61 -4.98
C VAL A 76 -8.30 -3.96 -5.54
N GLY A 77 -9.14 -4.97 -5.43
CA GLY A 77 -8.81 -6.34 -5.85
C GLY A 77 -9.92 -7.02 -6.63
N LEU A 78 -9.55 -8.10 -7.30
CA LEU A 78 -10.48 -9.06 -7.91
C LEU A 78 -10.61 -10.26 -6.98
N ARG A 79 -11.82 -10.78 -6.79
CA ARG A 79 -12.07 -12.01 -5.99
C ARG A 79 -12.10 -13.24 -6.87
#